data_AF-A0A4Q5QJI7-F1
#
_entry.id   AF-A0A4Q5QJI7-F1
#
_cell.length_a   1.000
_cell.length_b   1.000
_cell.length_c   1.000
_cell.angle_alpha   90.00
_cell.angle_beta   90.00
_cell.angle_gamma   90.00
#
_symmetry.space_group_name_H-M   'P 1'
#
loop_
_entity.id
_entity.type
_entity.pdbx_description
1 polymer ?
#
loop_
_entity_poly.entity_id
_entity_poly.type
_entity_poly.pdbx_seq_one_letter_code
_entity_poly.pdbx_strand_id
1 'polypeptide(L)'
;MAKKSFNLEDNNKNLSGVNVLFAPTVKEDKKQKENEQPLETEYNEDDEITTYPLRMKKSLLKQLKIMSANTRTSVKDLVLTAVTEKYKL
;
A
#
# COMPACT_ATOMS: atom_id res chain seq x y z
N MET A 1 -29.23 25.75 58.21
CA MET A 1 -27.81 25.56 57.83
C MET A 1 -27.78 24.96 56.44
N ALA A 2 -27.22 25.72 55.50
CA ALA A 2 -27.04 25.31 54.12
C ALA A 2 -25.74 24.53 53.96
N LYS A 3 -25.72 23.65 52.95
CA LYS A 3 -24.65 23.38 51.97
C LYS A 3 -24.53 21.88 51.70
N LYS A 4 -25.20 21.44 50.65
CA LYS A 4 -24.60 20.43 49.76
C LYS A 4 -24.96 20.81 48.32
N SER A 5 -24.09 21.65 47.77
CA SER A 5 -24.07 22.07 46.38
C SER A 5 -23.80 20.87 45.48
N PHE A 6 -24.78 20.46 44.70
CA PHE A 6 -24.56 19.66 43.50
C PHE A 6 -24.12 20.62 42.38
N ASN A 7 -22.84 21.01 42.41
CA ASN A 7 -22.18 21.60 41.25
C ASN A 7 -21.34 20.48 40.62
N LEU A 8 -21.96 19.76 39.70
CA LEU A 8 -21.22 19.00 38.69
C LEU A 8 -21.02 19.93 37.48
N GLU A 9 -20.38 21.08 37.74
CA GLU A 9 -19.67 21.83 36.71
C GLU A 9 -18.41 21.05 36.40
N ASP A 10 -18.52 20.17 35.41
CA ASP A 10 -17.50 20.02 34.38
C ASP A 10 -18.16 19.20 33.26
N ASN A 11 -19.13 19.84 32.61
CA ASN A 11 -19.59 19.43 31.30
C ASN A 11 -18.38 19.57 30.36
N ASN A 12 -17.69 18.45 30.26
CA ASN A 12 -16.51 18.15 29.47
C ASN A 12 -16.52 18.92 28.15
N LYS A 13 -15.86 20.09 28.16
CA LYS A 13 -15.60 20.97 27.01
C LYS A 13 -14.62 20.33 26.00
N ASN A 14 -14.76 19.04 25.70
CA ASN A 14 -13.83 18.32 24.81
C ASN A 14 -14.53 17.25 23.97
N LEU A 15 -15.57 17.63 23.24
CA LEU A 15 -16.04 16.87 22.07
C LEU A 15 -16.02 17.70 20.78
N SER A 16 -15.16 18.72 20.71
CA SER A 16 -14.68 19.24 19.42
C SER A 16 -13.49 18.41 18.96
N GLY A 17 -13.75 17.12 18.70
CA GLY A 17 -12.73 16.09 18.50
C GLY A 17 -12.65 15.53 17.09
N VAL A 18 -13.22 16.22 16.08
CA VAL A 18 -13.22 15.71 14.69
C VAL A 18 -12.13 16.35 13.82
N ASN A 19 -11.51 17.46 14.24
CA ASN A 19 -10.52 18.17 13.42
C ASN A 19 -9.04 18.07 13.88
N VAL A 20 -8.70 17.18 14.81
CA VAL A 20 -7.32 17.02 15.33
C VAL A 20 -6.53 15.90 14.63
N LEU A 21 -7.13 15.14 13.71
CA LEU A 21 -6.42 14.06 13.00
C LEU A 21 -5.68 14.51 11.74
N PHE A 22 -5.88 15.76 11.29
CA PHE A 22 -5.30 16.27 10.03
C PHE A 22 -4.40 17.49 10.21
N ALA A 23 -4.02 17.85 11.45
CA ALA A 23 -3.03 18.90 11.66
C ALA A 23 -1.61 18.31 11.51
N PRO A 24 -0.81 18.72 10.52
CA PRO A 24 0.59 18.31 10.43
C PRO A 24 1.37 19.02 11.53
N THR A 25 1.72 18.30 12.60
CA THR A 25 2.64 18.83 13.60
C THR A 25 4.05 18.79 13.02
N VAL A 26 4.47 19.89 12.40
CA VAL A 26 5.88 20.18 12.11
C VAL A 26 6.57 20.42 13.45
N LYS A 27 7.37 19.45 13.92
CA LYS A 27 8.46 19.67 14.87
C LYS A 27 9.63 18.75 14.55
N GLU A 28 10.74 19.40 14.22
CA GLU A 28 12.03 18.84 13.90
C GLU A 28 12.70 18.13 15.10
N ASP A 29 13.60 17.23 14.73
CA ASP A 29 14.71 16.64 15.52
C ASP A 29 14.40 15.64 16.64
N LYS A 30 14.55 14.34 16.29
CA LYS A 30 15.65 13.49 16.81
C LYS A 30 15.72 12.14 16.09
N LYS A 31 16.85 11.95 15.39
CA LYS A 31 17.46 10.71 14.89
C LYS A 31 16.87 9.40 15.43
N GLN A 32 16.37 8.55 14.52
CA GLN A 32 16.56 7.10 14.60
C GLN A 32 16.30 6.43 13.24
N LYS A 33 17.40 5.99 12.62
CA LYS A 33 17.51 4.95 11.59
C LYS A 33 16.67 5.15 10.33
N GLU A 34 17.25 5.98 9.46
CA GLU A 34 17.32 5.76 8.02
C GLU A 34 17.48 4.26 7.74
N ASN A 35 16.38 3.59 7.40
CA ASN A 35 16.47 2.34 6.65
C ASN A 35 16.69 2.81 5.22
N GLU A 36 17.97 3.06 4.92
CA GLU A 36 18.50 3.25 3.58
C GLU A 36 17.87 2.15 2.72
N GLN A 37 16.90 2.52 1.89
CA GLN A 37 16.61 1.74 0.71
C GLN A 37 17.95 1.69 -0.04
N PRO A 38 18.48 0.51 -0.39
CA PRO A 38 19.44 0.44 -1.45
C PRO A 38 18.71 0.91 -2.71
N LEU A 39 18.83 2.21 -2.99
CA LEU A 39 18.69 2.73 -4.33
C LEU A 39 19.93 2.23 -5.08
N GLU A 40 19.96 0.95 -5.43
CA GLU A 40 20.92 0.39 -6.37
C GLU A 40 20.55 1.01 -7.73
N THR A 41 21.12 2.15 -8.11
CA THR A 41 22.36 2.29 -8.89
C THR A 41 22.51 1.27 -10.01
N GLU A 42 21.72 1.43 -11.06
CA GLU A 42 22.14 1.54 -12.47
C GLU A 42 20.87 1.52 -13.32
N TYR A 43 20.52 2.65 -13.93
CA TYR A 43 19.51 2.67 -14.99
C TYR A 43 20.12 2.01 -16.23
N ASN A 44 20.16 0.67 -16.24
CA ASN A 44 20.07 -0.05 -17.51
C ASN A 44 18.64 0.21 -18.00
N GLU A 45 18.50 0.87 -19.15
CA GLU A 45 17.18 1.09 -19.78
C GLU A 45 16.43 -0.24 -20.00
N ASP A 46 17.15 -1.37 -20.05
CA ASP A 46 16.63 -2.73 -20.10
C ASP A 46 15.98 -3.24 -18.79
N ASP A 47 16.30 -2.65 -17.63
CA ASP A 47 15.78 -3.06 -16.31
C ASP A 47 14.61 -2.18 -15.82
N GLU A 48 14.11 -1.26 -16.64
CA GLU A 48 12.99 -0.40 -16.26
C GLU A 48 11.66 -1.20 -16.19
N ILE A 49 11.23 -1.52 -14.96
CA ILE A 49 9.97 -2.24 -14.73
C ILE A 49 8.77 -1.30 -14.93
N THR A 50 8.11 -1.42 -16.07
CA THR A 50 6.86 -0.69 -16.36
C THR A 50 5.61 -1.51 -16.04
N THR A 51 4.61 -0.87 -15.44
CA THR A 51 3.29 -1.50 -15.18
C THR A 51 2.35 -1.28 -16.37
N TYR A 52 1.78 -2.36 -16.91
CA TYR A 52 0.80 -2.31 -17.99
C TYR A 52 -0.56 -2.92 -17.58
N PRO A 53 -1.68 -2.17 -17.64
CA PRO A 53 -3.00 -2.70 -17.32
C PRO A 53 -3.51 -3.63 -18.44
N LEU A 54 -3.53 -4.94 -18.18
CA LEU A 54 -4.03 -5.95 -19.12
C LEU A 54 -5.51 -6.27 -18.91
N ARG A 55 -6.33 -6.19 -19.97
CA ARG A 55 -7.71 -6.65 -19.99
C ARG A 55 -7.82 -7.99 -20.71
N MET A 56 -8.55 -8.95 -20.12
CA MET A 56 -8.77 -10.27 -20.71
C MET A 56 -10.17 -10.82 -20.39
N LYS A 57 -10.60 -11.85 -21.10
CA LYS A 57 -11.87 -12.53 -20.85
C LYS A 57 -11.84 -13.23 -19.48
N LYS A 58 -12.95 -13.17 -18.73
CA LYS A 58 -13.08 -13.79 -17.40
C LYS A 58 -12.82 -15.29 -17.41
N SER A 59 -13.22 -16.00 -18.47
CA SER A 59 -12.98 -17.43 -18.65
C SER A 59 -11.49 -17.76 -18.74
N LEU A 60 -10.73 -16.94 -19.48
CA LEU A 60 -9.29 -17.10 -19.67
C LEU A 60 -8.53 -16.87 -18.36
N LEU A 61 -8.92 -15.85 -17.58
CA LEU A 61 -8.33 -15.63 -16.26
C LEU A 61 -8.54 -16.82 -15.31
N LYS A 62 -9.72 -17.46 -15.35
CA LYS A 62 -9.97 -18.67 -14.53
C LYS A 62 -9.04 -19.82 -14.92
N GLN A 63 -8.86 -20.04 -16.23
CA GLN A 63 -7.96 -21.07 -16.74
C GLN A 63 -6.51 -20.79 -16.33
N LEU A 64 -6.04 -19.54 -16.46
CA LEU A 64 -4.70 -19.16 -16.02
C LEU A 64 -4.49 -19.38 -14.52
N LYS A 65 -5.49 -19.11 -13.68
CA LYS A 65 -5.41 -19.37 -12.24
C LYS A 65 -5.29 -20.86 -11.92
N ILE A 66 -6.03 -21.71 -12.64
CA ILE A 66 -5.92 -23.17 -12.48
C ILE A 66 -4.53 -23.65 -12.91
N MET A 67 -4.02 -23.14 -14.05
CA MET A 67 -2.67 -23.47 -14.52
C MET A 67 -1.60 -23.01 -13.51
N SER A 68 -1.71 -21.79 -13.00
CA SER A 68 -0.84 -21.24 -11.95
C SER A 68 -0.79 -22.11 -10.70
N ALA A 69 -1.94 -22.65 -10.26
CA ALA A 69 -1.98 -23.57 -9.13
C ALA A 69 -1.26 -24.90 -9.42
N ASN A 70 -1.36 -25.40 -10.66
CA ASN A 70 -0.72 -26.65 -11.07
C ASN A 70 0.80 -26.51 -11.23
N THR A 71 1.27 -25.41 -11.81
CA THR A 71 2.69 -25.15 -12.08
C THR A 71 3.43 -24.52 -10.89
N ARG A 72 2.70 -24.09 -9.85
CA ARG A 72 3.23 -23.32 -8.71
C ARG A 72 3.94 -22.02 -9.13
N THR A 73 3.58 -21.48 -10.28
CA THR A 73 4.12 -20.21 -10.81
C THR A 73 3.05 -19.14 -10.75
N SER A 74 3.45 -17.87 -10.66
CA SER A 74 2.50 -16.77 -10.61
C SER A 74 1.79 -16.59 -11.96
N VAL A 75 0.57 -16.04 -11.94
CA VAL A 75 -0.17 -15.69 -13.16
C VAL A 75 0.62 -14.68 -14.00
N LYS A 76 1.37 -13.77 -13.35
CA LYS A 76 2.23 -12.80 -14.02
C LYS A 76 3.34 -13.51 -14.82
N ASP A 77 4.04 -14.43 -14.19
CA ASP A 77 5.15 -15.15 -14.83
C ASP A 77 4.66 -16.00 -15.99
N LEU A 78 3.52 -16.69 -15.84
CA LEU A 78 2.91 -17.44 -16.94
C LEU A 78 2.62 -16.56 -18.17
N VAL A 79 2.14 -15.33 -17.95
CA VAL A 79 1.88 -14.38 -19.04
C VAL A 79 3.20 -13.90 -19.66
N LEU A 80 4.18 -13.55 -18.84
CA LEU A 80 5.49 -13.10 -19.33
C LEU A 80 6.20 -14.19 -20.13
N THR A 81 6.30 -15.41 -19.58
CA THR A 81 6.91 -16.56 -20.26
C THR A 81 6.22 -16.84 -21.59
N ALA A 82 4.89 -16.81 -21.64
CA ALA A 82 4.16 -17.02 -22.90
C ALA A 82 4.45 -15.93 -23.95
N VAL A 83 4.65 -14.67 -23.53
CA VAL A 83 5.00 -13.56 -24.43
C VAL A 83 6.44 -13.74 -24.93
N THR A 84 7.39 -13.95 -24.02
CA THR A 84 8.81 -14.22 -24.33
C THR A 84 8.95 -15.39 -25.28
N GLU A 85 8.30 -16.53 -25.01
CA GLU A 85 8.35 -17.72 -25.86
C GLU A 85 7.72 -17.48 -27.24
N LYS A 86 6.57 -16.79 -27.29
CA LYS A 86 5.84 -16.57 -28.55
C LYS A 86 6.56 -15.62 -29.49
N TYR A 87 7.20 -14.59 -28.94
CA TYR A 87 7.85 -13.53 -29.71
C TYR A 87 9.38 -13.63 -29.75
N LYS A 88 9.96 -14.61 -29.03
CA LYS A 88 11.43 -14.77 -28.87
C LYS A 88 12.10 -13.47 -28.40
N LEU A 89 11.41 -12.78 -27.48
CA LEU A 89 11.95 -11.65 -26.74
C LEU A 89 12.85 -12.14 -25.60
#